data_AF-A0A5C8MU26-F1
#
_entry.id   AF-A0A5C8MU26-F1
#
_cell.length_a   1.000
_cell.length_b   1.000
_cell.length_c   1.000
_cell.angle_alpha   90.00
_cell.angle_beta   90.00
_cell.angle_gamma   90.00
#
_symmetry.space_group_name_H-M   'P 1'
#
loop_
_entity.id
_entity.type
_entity.pdbx_description
1 polymer ?
#
loop_
_entity_poly.entity_id
_entity_poly.type
_entity_poly.pdbx_seq_one_letter_code
_entity_poly.pdbx_strand_id
1 'polypeptide(L)'
;MDLFFFSPTSDKILVSRILSGNEDYILQLYVVDYENGLAYPTEFTTSPGKLMLINIPAGDYALGVLSKGTLGDSYTIQMNASNPANFNEALYISQDLTKFVAKYSDGSLYSNGQFVLNVNGINNEHLNWERKYYFSYNGGYSQRTHSLSDIKISSISSPISYSSNYASSDFAIMVYLDVGTLFTYHESQYQSGPNPYYYSSFVDTLGKETPRRLEADDFNYGDHILIVDLTTGKSIDFFSVLNFYYASGVEPLPSIDYLE
;
A
#
# COMPACT_ATOMS: atom_id res chain seq x y z
N MET A 1 -29.47 22.14 9.90
CA MET A 1 -28.97 20.77 9.78
C MET A 1 -28.60 20.61 8.33
N ASP A 2 -27.38 20.14 8.11
CA ASP A 2 -26.84 19.94 6.77
C ASP A 2 -26.63 18.43 6.58
N LEU A 3 -27.02 17.88 5.43
CA LEU A 3 -26.94 16.45 5.12
C LEU A 3 -26.01 16.22 3.92
N PHE A 4 -25.10 15.27 4.07
CA PHE A 4 -24.12 14.88 3.06
C PHE A 4 -24.33 13.42 2.70
N PHE A 5 -24.85 13.17 1.50
CA PHE A 5 -25.31 11.85 1.06
C PHE A 5 -24.19 10.99 0.47
N PHE A 6 -24.24 9.69 0.72
CA PHE A 6 -23.31 8.71 0.15
C PHE A 6 -23.94 7.31 0.13
N SER A 7 -23.53 6.48 -0.83
CA SER A 7 -24.17 5.18 -1.07
C SER A 7 -23.13 4.08 -1.35
N PRO A 8 -22.58 3.40 -0.33
CA PRO A 8 -21.72 2.24 -0.54
C PRO A 8 -22.50 1.10 -1.20
N THR A 9 -21.89 0.47 -2.21
CA THR A 9 -22.50 -0.64 -2.98
C THR A 9 -22.25 -2.03 -2.38
N SER A 10 -21.51 -2.10 -1.29
CA SER A 10 -21.17 -3.31 -0.52
C SER A 10 -20.99 -2.91 0.95
N ASP A 11 -20.88 -3.88 1.85
CA ASP A 11 -20.62 -3.58 3.25
C ASP A 11 -19.22 -2.95 3.41
N LYS A 12 -19.15 -1.82 4.14
CA LYS A 12 -17.94 -1.01 4.30
C LYS A 12 -17.66 -0.68 5.75
N ILE A 13 -16.42 -0.31 6.03
CA ILE A 13 -16.06 0.41 7.25
C ILE A 13 -16.19 1.89 6.93
N LEU A 14 -17.05 2.59 7.67
CA LEU A 14 -17.10 4.04 7.68
C LEU A 14 -16.11 4.57 8.71
N VAL A 15 -15.16 5.37 8.24
CA VAL A 15 -14.35 6.26 9.06
C VAL A 15 -14.80 7.69 8.77
N SER A 16 -15.32 8.40 9.75
CA SER A 16 -15.73 9.80 9.55
C SER A 16 -15.47 10.68 10.77
N ARG A 17 -15.37 11.98 10.54
CA ARG A 17 -15.18 12.98 11.58
C ARG A 17 -15.66 14.34 11.12
N ILE A 18 -16.16 15.13 12.06
CA ILE A 18 -16.34 16.57 11.90
C ILE A 18 -15.20 17.32 12.59
N LEU A 19 -14.65 18.32 11.91
CA LEU A 19 -13.72 19.30 12.46
C LEU A 19 -14.42 20.65 12.53
N SER A 20 -14.51 21.21 13.73
CA SER A 20 -15.02 22.57 13.96
C SER A 20 -14.47 23.10 15.28
N GLY A 21 -14.34 24.42 15.38
CA GLY A 21 -14.09 25.09 16.66
C GLY A 21 -15.34 25.21 17.54
N ASN A 22 -16.52 24.90 16.98
CA ASN A 22 -17.78 24.90 17.70
C ASN A 22 -18.04 23.51 18.30
N GLU A 23 -17.96 23.41 19.63
CA GLU A 23 -18.18 22.16 20.38
C GLU A 23 -19.65 21.70 20.41
N ASP A 24 -20.60 22.58 20.08
CA ASP A 24 -22.04 22.24 20.01
C ASP A 24 -22.39 21.42 18.76
N TYR A 25 -21.49 21.39 17.77
CA TYR A 25 -21.70 20.64 16.53
C TYR A 25 -21.56 19.14 16.75
N ILE A 26 -22.44 18.36 16.13
CA ILE A 26 -22.41 16.91 16.15
C ILE A 26 -22.49 16.37 14.73
N LEU A 27 -21.75 15.30 14.47
CA LEU A 27 -21.91 14.46 13.29
C LEU A 27 -22.80 13.29 13.67
N GLN A 28 -23.81 12.99 12.87
CA GLN A 28 -24.69 11.83 13.06
C GLN A 28 -24.90 11.10 11.75
N LEU A 29 -24.86 9.77 11.77
CA LEU A 29 -25.18 8.97 10.60
C LEU A 29 -26.70 8.80 10.48
N TYR A 30 -27.21 8.90 9.25
CA TYR A 30 -28.59 8.65 8.88
C TYR A 30 -28.66 7.55 7.82
N VAL A 31 -29.72 6.75 7.87
CA VAL A 31 -30.13 5.88 6.76
C VAL A 31 -31.12 6.66 5.89
N VAL A 32 -30.90 6.67 4.58
CA VAL A 32 -31.69 7.44 3.63
C VAL A 32 -32.64 6.52 2.89
N ASP A 33 -33.90 6.91 2.87
CA ASP A 33 -34.98 6.28 2.11
C ASP A 33 -35.38 7.22 0.98
N TYR A 34 -34.79 7.01 -0.18
CA TYR A 34 -35.07 7.83 -1.37
C TYR A 34 -36.48 7.60 -1.93
N GLU A 35 -37.12 6.47 -1.65
CA GLU A 35 -38.47 6.18 -2.15
C GLU A 35 -39.51 7.06 -1.44
N ASN A 36 -39.37 7.21 -0.12
CA ASN A 36 -40.28 8.04 0.68
C ASN A 36 -39.75 9.47 0.91
N GLY A 37 -38.52 9.78 0.48
CA GLY A 37 -37.88 11.08 0.69
C GLY A 37 -37.59 11.35 2.17
N LEU A 38 -37.25 10.29 2.93
CA LEU A 38 -37.03 10.35 4.38
C LEU A 38 -35.57 10.02 4.73
N ALA A 39 -35.10 10.54 5.87
CA ALA A 39 -33.82 10.20 6.45
C ALA A 39 -34.01 9.86 7.94
N TYR A 40 -33.61 8.66 8.34
CA TYR A 40 -33.79 8.15 9.69
C TYR A 40 -32.47 8.24 10.47
N PRO A 41 -32.43 8.93 11.63
CA PRO A 41 -31.22 9.01 12.43
C PRO A 41 -30.84 7.63 12.97
N THR A 42 -29.55 7.32 12.93
CA THR A 42 -28.99 6.16 13.64
C THR A 42 -28.50 6.57 15.02
N GLU A 43 -28.12 5.59 15.85
CA GLU A 43 -27.48 5.83 17.14
C GLU A 43 -26.03 6.33 17.02
N PHE A 44 -25.43 6.24 15.83
CA PHE A 44 -24.04 6.62 15.63
C PHE A 44 -23.88 8.12 15.50
N THR A 45 -23.26 8.72 16.51
CA THR A 45 -22.96 10.15 16.57
C THR A 45 -21.58 10.42 17.15
N THR A 46 -20.95 11.50 16.72
CA THR A 46 -19.65 11.97 17.25
C THR A 46 -19.64 13.49 17.44
N SER A 47 -18.80 13.92 18.39
CA SER A 47 -18.45 15.33 18.62
C SER A 47 -17.26 15.75 17.74
N PRO A 48 -16.96 17.05 17.64
CA PRO A 48 -15.86 17.54 16.83
C PRO A 48 -14.52 16.94 17.28
N GLY A 49 -13.68 16.60 16.31
CA GLY A 49 -12.39 15.96 16.54
C GLY A 49 -12.46 14.45 16.83
N LYS A 50 -13.64 13.86 17.09
CA LYS A 50 -13.79 12.42 17.39
C LYS A 50 -14.13 11.60 16.14
N LEU A 51 -13.47 10.45 15.99
CA LEU A 51 -13.71 9.51 14.90
C LEU A 51 -14.98 8.69 15.15
N MET A 52 -15.79 8.56 14.11
CA MET A 52 -16.78 7.50 13.96
C MET A 52 -16.10 6.40 13.16
N LEU A 53 -16.03 5.19 13.72
CA LEU A 53 -15.42 4.02 13.08
C LEU A 53 -16.34 2.83 13.24
N ILE A 54 -17.14 2.55 12.21
CA ILE A 54 -18.24 1.57 12.28
C ILE A 54 -18.37 0.78 10.98
N ASN A 55 -18.91 -0.43 11.07
CA ASN A 55 -19.34 -1.17 9.89
C ASN A 55 -20.72 -0.68 9.45
N ILE A 56 -20.88 -0.44 8.15
CA ILE A 56 -22.14 -0.09 7.53
C ILE A 56 -22.45 -1.09 6.40
N PRO A 57 -23.66 -1.65 6.34
CA PRO A 57 -24.08 -2.44 5.18
C PRO A 57 -24.15 -1.60 3.90
N ALA A 58 -24.19 -2.27 2.74
CA ALA A 58 -24.57 -1.61 1.49
C ALA A 58 -25.91 -0.89 1.65
N GLY A 59 -26.03 0.32 1.10
CA GLY A 59 -27.25 1.12 1.22
C GLY A 59 -27.02 2.60 1.04
N ASP A 60 -28.07 3.38 1.27
CA ASP A 60 -28.05 4.84 1.15
C ASP A 60 -27.98 5.50 2.52
N TYR A 61 -27.04 6.43 2.68
CA TYR A 61 -26.76 7.07 3.94
C TYR A 61 -26.55 8.58 3.77
N ALA A 62 -26.64 9.28 4.90
CA ALA A 62 -26.16 10.66 4.99
C ALA A 62 -25.40 10.89 6.30
N LEU A 63 -24.34 11.69 6.23
CA LEU A 63 -23.75 12.33 7.40
C LEU A 63 -24.49 13.65 7.65
N GLY A 64 -25.15 13.74 8.80
CA GLY A 64 -25.84 14.94 9.23
C GLY A 64 -25.01 15.75 10.22
N VAL A 65 -24.90 17.05 9.96
CA VAL A 65 -24.34 18.03 10.90
C VAL A 65 -25.47 18.75 11.60
N LEU A 66 -25.53 18.58 12.92
CA LEU A 66 -26.49 19.25 13.79
C LEU A 66 -25.75 20.12 14.80
N SER A 67 -26.46 21.05 15.42
CA SER A 67 -25.96 21.80 16.57
C SER A 67 -26.92 21.63 17.74
N LYS A 68 -26.38 21.49 18.95
CA LYS A 68 -27.14 21.51 20.21
C LYS A 68 -27.25 22.92 20.81
N GLY A 69 -26.67 23.93 20.17
CA GLY A 69 -26.59 25.28 20.71
C GLY A 69 -26.31 26.30 19.63
N THR A 70 -25.09 26.82 19.63
CA THR A 70 -24.66 27.92 18.76
C THR A 70 -24.60 27.49 17.29
N LEU A 71 -24.89 28.42 16.38
CA LEU A 71 -24.96 28.20 14.93
C LEU A 71 -24.15 29.29 14.21
N GLY A 72 -23.69 28.97 13.00
CA GLY A 72 -23.06 29.94 12.09
C GLY A 72 -21.54 29.75 11.93
N ASP A 73 -20.94 28.88 12.72
CA ASP A 73 -19.52 28.53 12.58
C ASP A 73 -19.28 27.56 11.43
N SER A 74 -18.07 27.63 10.86
CA SER A 74 -17.61 26.73 9.81
C SER A 74 -17.24 25.36 10.37
N TYR A 75 -17.35 24.34 9.53
CA TYR A 75 -16.94 22.98 9.84
C TYR A 75 -16.37 22.29 8.59
N THR A 76 -15.66 21.19 8.79
CA THR A 76 -15.19 20.28 7.73
C THR A 76 -15.62 18.87 8.07
N ILE A 77 -16.20 18.15 7.12
CA ILE A 77 -16.46 16.72 7.24
C ILE A 77 -15.36 15.98 6.52
N GLN A 78 -14.77 15.01 7.21
CA GLN A 78 -13.82 14.06 6.66
C GLN A 78 -14.47 12.68 6.68
N MET A 79 -14.29 11.93 5.60
CA MET A 79 -14.93 10.64 5.43
C MET A 79 -14.13 9.71 4.53
N ASN A 80 -14.07 8.44 4.91
CA ASN A 80 -13.59 7.33 4.10
C ASN A 80 -14.49 6.12 4.35
N ALA A 81 -15.03 5.54 3.28
CA ALA A 81 -15.85 4.33 3.34
C ALA A 81 -15.44 3.33 2.26
N SER A 82 -14.14 3.23 1.98
CA SER A 82 -13.64 2.45 0.84
C SER A 82 -13.34 1.00 1.21
N ASN A 83 -12.82 0.76 2.42
CA ASN A 83 -12.43 -0.58 2.89
C ASN A 83 -13.66 -1.48 3.16
N PRO A 84 -13.60 -2.79 2.82
CA PRO A 84 -14.63 -3.76 3.18
C PRO A 84 -14.99 -3.77 4.68
N ALA A 85 -16.20 -4.16 5.05
CA ALA A 85 -16.58 -4.30 6.46
C ALA A 85 -15.75 -5.37 7.22
N ASN A 86 -15.78 -5.30 8.56
CA ASN A 86 -15.26 -6.32 9.48
C ASN A 86 -13.73 -6.49 9.50
N PHE A 87 -12.99 -5.39 9.41
CA PHE A 87 -11.56 -5.39 9.71
C PHE A 87 -11.29 -5.78 11.18
N ASN A 88 -10.09 -6.30 11.42
CA ASN A 88 -9.59 -6.67 12.74
C ASN A 88 -8.76 -5.54 13.38
N GLU A 89 -7.96 -4.83 12.58
CA GLU A 89 -7.00 -3.85 13.06
C GLU A 89 -6.81 -2.72 12.03
N ALA A 90 -6.85 -1.47 12.49
CA ALA A 90 -6.51 -0.30 11.67
C ALA A 90 -5.00 -0.07 11.81
N LEU A 91 -4.23 -0.37 10.75
CA LEU A 91 -2.78 -0.16 10.78
C LEU A 91 -2.41 1.32 10.64
N TYR A 92 -3.24 2.09 9.93
CA TYR A 92 -3.00 3.51 9.71
C TYR A 92 -4.27 4.22 9.28
N ILE A 93 -4.52 5.40 9.86
CA ILE A 93 -5.58 6.33 9.45
C ILE A 93 -4.94 7.72 9.40
N SER A 94 -4.87 8.32 8.22
CA SER A 94 -4.33 9.67 8.09
C SER A 94 -5.20 10.70 8.80
N GLN A 95 -4.59 11.81 9.23
CA GLN A 95 -5.33 12.88 9.91
C GLN A 95 -6.47 13.46 9.07
N ASP A 96 -6.39 13.46 7.75
CA ASP A 96 -7.44 13.95 6.86
C ASP A 96 -8.45 12.87 6.43
N LEU A 97 -8.27 11.63 6.92
CA LEU A 97 -9.00 10.41 6.54
C LEU A 97 -8.88 10.00 5.07
N THR A 98 -8.01 10.64 4.28
CA THR A 98 -7.84 10.28 2.87
C THR A 98 -7.09 8.96 2.67
N LYS A 99 -6.35 8.48 3.68
CA LYS A 99 -5.60 7.23 3.67
C LYS A 99 -6.02 6.35 4.85
N PHE A 100 -6.50 5.13 4.56
CA PHE A 100 -6.89 4.16 5.57
C PHE A 100 -6.42 2.74 5.20
N VAL A 101 -5.53 2.19 6.03
CA VAL A 101 -5.02 0.82 5.93
C VAL A 101 -5.64 -0.06 7.01
N ALA A 102 -6.26 -1.16 6.61
CA ALA A 102 -6.95 -2.10 7.48
C ALA A 102 -6.43 -3.52 7.27
N LYS A 103 -6.22 -4.24 8.37
CA LYS A 103 -5.87 -5.66 8.40
C LYS A 103 -7.07 -6.49 8.86
N TYR A 104 -7.26 -7.62 8.21
CA TYR A 104 -8.37 -8.55 8.43
C TYR A 104 -7.88 -9.83 9.12
N SER A 105 -8.82 -10.59 9.67
CA SER A 105 -8.53 -11.81 10.45
C SER A 105 -7.89 -12.93 9.63
N ASP A 106 -8.14 -12.97 8.32
CA ASP A 106 -7.51 -13.89 7.36
C ASP A 106 -6.08 -13.47 6.96
N GLY A 107 -5.59 -12.35 7.48
CA GLY A 107 -4.30 -11.78 7.16
C GLY A 107 -4.31 -10.85 5.94
N SER A 108 -5.46 -10.63 5.31
CA SER A 108 -5.58 -9.71 4.18
C SER A 108 -5.40 -8.27 4.64
N LEU A 109 -4.78 -7.46 3.78
CA LEU A 109 -4.56 -6.04 3.99
C LEU A 109 -5.24 -5.26 2.88
N TYR A 110 -6.04 -4.26 3.26
CA TYR A 110 -6.65 -3.32 2.33
C TYR A 110 -6.22 -1.90 2.63
N SER A 111 -6.02 -1.12 1.58
CA SER A 111 -5.74 0.31 1.64
C SER A 111 -6.75 1.02 0.75
N ASN A 112 -7.59 1.89 1.33
CA ASN A 112 -8.61 2.64 0.61
C ASN A 112 -9.46 1.79 -0.36
N GLY A 113 -9.84 0.58 0.07
CA GLY A 113 -10.65 -0.37 -0.71
C GLY A 113 -9.86 -1.24 -1.68
N GLN A 114 -8.57 -0.98 -1.89
CA GLN A 114 -7.69 -1.83 -2.70
C GLN A 114 -7.10 -2.94 -1.85
N PHE A 115 -7.16 -4.18 -2.36
CA PHE A 115 -6.40 -5.28 -1.76
C PHE A 115 -4.92 -5.05 -2.01
N VAL A 116 -4.12 -5.07 -0.94
CA VAL A 116 -2.68 -4.81 -0.99
C VAL A 116 -1.90 -6.11 -0.99
N LEU A 117 -2.15 -6.98 0.00
CA LEU A 117 -1.49 -8.27 0.16
C LEU A 117 -2.24 -9.11 1.20
N ASN A 118 -1.92 -10.39 1.27
CA ASN A 118 -2.23 -11.24 2.42
C ASN A 118 -0.92 -11.67 3.10
N VAL A 119 -0.78 -11.42 4.40
CA VAL A 119 0.47 -11.71 5.13
C VAL A 119 0.79 -13.21 5.21
N ASN A 120 -0.18 -14.09 4.98
CA ASN A 120 0.00 -15.55 4.94
C ASN A 120 0.35 -16.07 3.54
N GLY A 121 0.57 -15.19 2.55
CA GLY A 121 0.98 -15.56 1.19
C GLY A 121 -0.16 -15.93 0.24
N ILE A 122 -1.43 -15.70 0.62
CA ILE A 122 -2.60 -16.06 -0.19
C ILE A 122 -2.91 -14.98 -1.23
N ASN A 123 -3.04 -15.35 -2.51
CA ASN A 123 -3.39 -14.43 -3.62
C ASN A 123 -2.43 -13.23 -3.77
N ASN A 124 -1.12 -13.45 -3.60
CA ASN A 124 -0.09 -12.41 -3.67
C ASN A 124 0.62 -12.34 -5.03
N GLU A 125 0.07 -12.91 -6.10
CA GLU A 125 0.72 -12.97 -7.42
C GLU A 125 0.97 -11.57 -8.02
N HIS A 126 0.15 -10.58 -7.65
CA HIS A 126 0.33 -9.19 -8.06
C HIS A 126 1.52 -8.50 -7.39
N LEU A 127 2.13 -9.12 -6.37
CA LEU A 127 3.36 -8.64 -5.73
C LEU A 127 4.63 -9.03 -6.51
N ASN A 128 4.51 -9.84 -7.57
CA ASN A 128 5.64 -10.13 -8.45
C ASN A 128 6.26 -8.81 -8.94
N TRP A 129 7.58 -8.74 -8.87
CA TRP A 129 8.34 -7.53 -9.21
C TRP A 129 9.38 -7.87 -10.25
N GLU A 130 9.57 -6.99 -11.23
CA GLU A 130 10.64 -7.10 -12.22
C GLU A 130 11.25 -5.73 -12.48
N ARG A 131 12.58 -5.68 -12.45
CA ARG A 131 13.35 -4.55 -12.94
C ARG A 131 14.26 -5.01 -14.07
N LYS A 132 13.96 -4.54 -15.27
CA LYS A 132 14.78 -4.74 -16.47
C LYS A 132 15.44 -3.44 -16.89
N TYR A 133 16.76 -3.45 -16.95
CA TYR A 133 17.55 -2.40 -17.57
C TYR A 133 18.16 -2.90 -18.86
N TYR A 134 18.05 -2.10 -19.90
CA TYR A 134 18.61 -2.39 -21.21
C TYR A 134 19.26 -1.11 -21.74
N PHE A 135 20.53 -1.22 -22.11
CA PHE A 135 21.30 -0.14 -22.69
C PHE A 135 21.94 -0.63 -23.99
N SER A 136 21.56 -0.04 -25.11
CA SER A 136 22.16 -0.32 -26.41
C SER A 136 23.16 0.77 -26.80
N TYR A 137 24.23 0.37 -27.49
CA TYR A 137 25.23 1.26 -28.06
C TYR A 137 25.63 0.75 -29.44
N ASN A 138 26.45 1.50 -30.17
CA ASN A 138 26.78 1.14 -31.55
C ASN A 138 27.46 -0.24 -31.58
N GLY A 139 26.81 -1.19 -32.25
CA GLY A 139 27.28 -2.56 -32.37
C GLY A 139 27.05 -3.45 -31.14
N GLY A 140 26.35 -3.03 -30.09
CA GLY A 140 26.24 -3.84 -28.88
C GLY A 140 25.12 -3.47 -27.90
N TYR A 141 25.01 -4.22 -26.81
CA TYR A 141 24.10 -3.94 -25.71
C TYR A 141 24.63 -4.47 -24.37
N SER A 142 24.06 -3.93 -23.29
CA SER A 142 24.12 -4.47 -21.93
C SER A 142 22.71 -4.54 -21.36
N GLN A 143 22.34 -5.69 -20.79
CA GLN A 143 21.05 -5.92 -20.16
C GLN A 143 21.25 -6.50 -18.76
N ARG A 144 20.39 -6.08 -17.83
CA ARG A 144 20.25 -6.71 -16.52
C ARG A 144 18.79 -6.80 -16.13
N THR A 145 18.37 -7.97 -15.67
CA THR A 145 17.01 -8.25 -15.18
C THR A 145 17.10 -8.79 -13.76
N HIS A 146 16.31 -8.22 -12.87
CA HIS A 146 16.01 -8.79 -11.57
C HIS A 146 14.52 -9.07 -11.51
N SER A 147 14.12 -10.20 -10.95
CA SER A 147 12.71 -10.45 -10.67
C SER A 147 12.49 -11.25 -9.39
N LEU A 148 11.35 -10.97 -8.77
CA LEU A 148 10.81 -11.68 -7.62
C LEU A 148 9.45 -12.27 -7.99
N SER A 149 9.22 -13.50 -7.55
CA SER A 149 7.93 -14.17 -7.69
C SER A 149 7.70 -15.16 -6.56
N ASP A 150 6.47 -15.64 -6.42
CA ASP A 150 6.07 -16.58 -5.35
C ASP A 150 6.58 -16.10 -3.97
N ILE A 151 6.18 -14.87 -3.66
CA ILE A 151 6.61 -14.08 -2.51
C ILE A 151 6.25 -14.77 -1.20
N LYS A 152 7.24 -15.01 -0.34
CA LYS A 152 7.05 -15.43 1.06
C LYS A 152 7.27 -14.24 1.96
N ILE A 153 6.36 -14.02 2.90
CA ILE A 153 6.34 -12.82 3.75
C ILE A 153 6.67 -13.24 5.18
N SER A 154 7.70 -12.62 5.76
CA SER A 154 8.06 -12.77 7.16
C SER A 154 7.31 -11.76 8.02
N SER A 155 7.32 -10.49 7.61
CA SER A 155 6.65 -9.40 8.31
C SER A 155 6.36 -8.21 7.39
N ILE A 156 5.58 -7.25 7.89
CA ILE A 156 5.32 -5.97 7.23
C ILE A 156 5.61 -4.82 8.20
N SER A 157 6.00 -3.66 7.67
CA SER A 157 6.19 -2.44 8.46
C SER A 157 4.87 -1.69 8.71
N SER A 158 4.90 -0.65 9.54
CA SER A 158 3.92 0.44 9.43
C SER A 158 4.06 1.16 8.08
N PRO A 159 3.03 1.87 7.60
CA PRO A 159 3.14 2.66 6.36
C PRO A 159 4.27 3.69 6.39
N ILE A 160 4.87 3.91 5.22
CA ILE A 160 6.03 4.77 5.01
C ILE A 160 5.83 5.70 3.80
N SER A 161 6.61 6.77 3.74
CA SER A 161 7.05 7.35 2.49
C SER A 161 8.38 6.70 2.07
N TYR A 162 8.51 6.41 0.79
CA TYR A 162 9.65 5.75 0.18
C TYR A 162 10.17 6.57 -1.01
N SER A 163 11.50 6.71 -1.11
CA SER A 163 12.13 7.30 -2.28
C SER A 163 13.48 6.64 -2.59
N SER A 164 13.65 6.22 -3.83
CA SER A 164 14.92 5.77 -4.42
C SER A 164 15.13 6.44 -5.78
N ASN A 165 16.28 6.22 -6.40
CA ASN A 165 16.51 6.65 -7.79
C ASN A 165 15.60 5.94 -8.79
N TYR A 166 15.06 4.77 -8.42
CA TYR A 166 14.25 3.92 -9.29
C TYR A 166 12.74 4.15 -9.11
N ALA A 167 12.28 4.35 -7.87
CA ALA A 167 10.87 4.48 -7.55
C ALA A 167 10.63 5.40 -6.34
N SER A 168 9.43 5.97 -6.26
CA SER A 168 9.00 6.74 -5.09
C SER A 168 7.51 6.54 -4.83
N SER A 169 7.13 6.66 -3.56
CA SER A 169 5.74 6.65 -3.10
C SER A 169 5.64 7.43 -1.78
N ASP A 170 4.62 8.28 -1.64
CA ASP A 170 4.30 8.96 -0.38
C ASP A 170 3.42 8.11 0.54
N PHE A 171 3.08 6.89 0.11
CA PHE A 171 2.24 5.96 0.84
C PHE A 171 2.51 4.53 0.41
N ALA A 172 3.52 3.93 1.02
CA ALA A 172 3.96 2.56 0.77
C ALA A 172 4.03 1.75 2.07
N ILE A 173 4.30 0.46 1.92
CA ILE A 173 4.61 -0.45 3.02
C ILE A 173 5.83 -1.30 2.64
N MET A 174 6.66 -1.60 3.63
CA MET A 174 7.75 -2.56 3.46
C MET A 174 7.25 -3.96 3.76
N VAL A 175 7.49 -4.87 2.82
CA VAL A 175 7.23 -6.30 2.95
C VAL A 175 8.56 -7.01 3.07
N TYR A 176 8.85 -7.51 4.27
CA TYR A 176 10.05 -8.28 4.56
C TYR A 176 9.85 -9.69 4.02
N LEU A 177 10.71 -10.08 3.08
CA LEU A 177 10.65 -11.37 2.42
C LEU A 177 11.16 -12.47 3.35
N ASP A 178 10.69 -13.69 3.14
CA ASP A 178 11.11 -14.88 3.87
C ASP A 178 11.78 -15.92 2.95
N VAL A 179 12.42 -16.90 3.57
CA VAL A 179 12.95 -18.11 2.95
C VAL A 179 11.90 -18.72 2.02
N GLY A 180 12.35 -19.13 0.83
CA GLY A 180 11.47 -19.70 -0.18
C GLY A 180 10.86 -18.69 -1.15
N THR A 181 11.14 -17.39 -1.06
CA THR A 181 10.80 -16.46 -2.15
C THR A 181 11.60 -16.80 -3.41
N LEU A 182 10.99 -16.78 -4.60
CA LEU A 182 11.70 -17.04 -5.87
C LEU A 182 12.37 -15.75 -6.37
N PHE A 183 13.69 -15.79 -6.53
CA PHE A 183 14.49 -14.71 -7.06
C PHE A 183 15.19 -15.13 -8.35
N THR A 184 15.20 -14.23 -9.33
CA THR A 184 15.96 -14.40 -10.59
C THR A 184 16.81 -13.17 -10.84
N TYR A 185 18.08 -13.42 -11.15
CA TYR A 185 19.03 -12.46 -11.67
C TYR A 185 19.49 -12.93 -13.05
N HIS A 186 19.47 -12.04 -14.04
CA HIS A 186 20.07 -12.30 -15.34
C HIS A 186 20.80 -11.07 -15.81
N GLU A 187 22.02 -11.25 -16.31
CA GLU A 187 22.70 -10.22 -17.06
C GLU A 187 23.24 -10.77 -18.37
N SER A 188 23.27 -9.90 -19.38
CA SER A 188 23.90 -10.21 -20.64
C SER A 188 24.53 -8.98 -21.29
N GLN A 189 25.59 -9.22 -22.04
CA GLN A 189 26.29 -8.20 -22.80
C GLN A 189 26.67 -8.76 -24.16
N TYR A 190 26.61 -7.91 -25.18
CA TYR A 190 27.01 -8.27 -26.53
C TYR A 190 27.71 -7.10 -27.19
N GLN A 191 28.77 -7.39 -27.95
CA GLN A 191 29.44 -6.43 -28.81
C GLN A 191 29.82 -7.12 -30.12
N SER A 192 29.46 -6.49 -31.23
CA SER A 192 29.84 -6.87 -32.58
C SER A 192 31.12 -6.16 -33.02
N GLY A 193 31.74 -6.64 -34.10
CA GLY A 193 32.98 -6.09 -34.65
C GLY A 193 34.06 -7.16 -34.84
N PRO A 194 35.32 -6.76 -35.09
CA PRO A 194 36.42 -7.69 -35.37
C PRO A 194 36.70 -8.69 -34.23
N ASN A 195 36.44 -8.28 -32.99
CA ASN A 195 36.51 -9.12 -31.79
C ASN A 195 35.12 -9.18 -31.15
N PRO A 196 34.22 -10.06 -31.64
CA PRO A 196 32.88 -10.17 -31.08
C PRO A 196 32.96 -10.68 -29.63
N TYR A 197 32.15 -10.09 -28.76
CA TYR A 197 32.05 -10.45 -27.36
C TYR A 197 30.60 -10.77 -27.01
N TYR A 198 30.40 -11.86 -26.28
CA TYR A 198 29.10 -12.23 -25.73
C TYR A 198 29.30 -12.75 -24.30
N TYR A 199 28.48 -12.25 -23.39
CA TYR A 199 28.44 -12.66 -22.01
C TYR A 199 26.99 -12.82 -21.57
N SER A 200 26.72 -13.87 -20.79
CA SER A 200 25.43 -14.14 -20.18
C SER A 200 25.66 -14.88 -18.87
N SER A 201 25.00 -14.43 -17.81
CA SER A 201 25.13 -15.04 -16.48
C SER A 201 23.81 -14.95 -15.72
N PHE A 202 23.54 -16.00 -14.94
CA PHE A 202 22.47 -16.05 -13.95
C PHE A 202 22.99 -15.98 -12.51
N VAL A 203 24.29 -15.71 -12.35
CA VAL A 203 24.95 -15.63 -11.03
C VAL A 203 24.64 -14.28 -10.40
N ASP A 204 23.97 -14.30 -9.25
CA ASP A 204 23.60 -13.10 -8.49
C ASP A 204 24.79 -12.43 -7.78
N THR A 205 24.52 -11.34 -7.07
CA THR A 205 25.53 -10.54 -6.35
C THR A 205 26.19 -11.27 -5.18
N LEU A 206 25.62 -12.38 -4.71
CA LEU A 206 26.22 -13.26 -3.70
C LEU A 206 26.98 -14.44 -4.32
N GLY A 207 27.03 -14.53 -5.66
CA GLY A 207 27.73 -15.59 -6.37
C GLY A 207 26.91 -16.88 -6.55
N LYS A 208 25.59 -16.84 -6.36
CA LYS A 208 24.70 -18.00 -6.49
C LYS A 208 23.95 -17.98 -7.83
N GLU A 209 23.79 -19.16 -8.45
CA GLU A 209 23.06 -19.30 -9.71
C GLU A 209 21.54 -19.21 -9.50
N THR A 210 20.86 -18.43 -10.36
CA THR A 210 19.40 -18.23 -10.33
C THR A 210 18.73 -18.75 -11.63
N PRO A 211 17.39 -18.90 -11.72
CA PRO A 211 16.38 -18.71 -10.68
C PRO A 211 16.59 -19.63 -9.48
N ARG A 212 16.47 -19.09 -8.26
CA ARG A 212 16.60 -19.87 -7.03
C ARG A 212 15.68 -19.36 -5.94
N ARG A 213 15.49 -20.17 -4.92
CA ARG A 213 14.78 -19.78 -3.71
C ARG A 213 15.74 -19.09 -2.76
N LEU A 214 15.26 -18.07 -2.04
CA LEU A 214 16.01 -17.50 -0.93
C LEU A 214 16.16 -18.58 0.15
N GLU A 215 17.38 -18.74 0.63
CA GLU A 215 17.80 -19.67 1.65
C GLU A 215 18.18 -18.90 2.91
N ALA A 216 18.27 -19.60 4.05
CA ALA A 216 18.53 -18.95 5.34
C ALA A 216 19.84 -18.15 5.38
N ASP A 217 20.85 -18.54 4.60
CA ASP A 217 22.14 -17.85 4.56
C ASP A 217 22.12 -16.54 3.77
N ASP A 218 21.15 -16.33 2.87
CA ASP A 218 20.99 -15.05 2.16
C ASP A 218 20.68 -13.90 3.14
N PHE A 219 19.95 -14.20 4.21
CA PHE A 219 19.58 -13.26 5.26
C PHE A 219 20.74 -12.89 6.19
N ASN A 220 21.89 -13.56 6.11
CA ASN A 220 23.11 -13.15 6.83
C ASN A 220 23.68 -11.82 6.29
N TYR A 221 23.25 -11.39 5.11
CA TYR A 221 23.71 -10.19 4.43
C TYR A 221 22.73 -9.02 4.56
N GLY A 222 21.64 -9.20 5.29
CA GLY A 222 20.61 -8.20 5.55
C GLY A 222 19.23 -8.62 5.07
N ASP A 223 18.24 -7.78 5.38
CA ASP A 223 16.86 -8.02 4.99
C ASP A 223 16.67 -7.89 3.47
N HIS A 224 15.69 -8.63 2.98
CA HIS A 224 15.24 -8.57 1.60
C HIS A 224 13.85 -7.95 1.61
N ILE A 225 13.72 -6.72 1.13
CA ILE A 225 12.54 -5.89 1.35
C ILE A 225 11.89 -5.53 0.02
N LEU A 226 10.66 -5.97 -0.16
CA LEU A 226 9.81 -5.57 -1.28
C LEU A 226 9.00 -4.33 -0.87
N ILE A 227 9.07 -3.27 -1.67
CA ILE A 227 8.33 -2.04 -1.42
C ILE A 227 7.03 -2.09 -2.20
N VAL A 228 5.90 -1.99 -1.50
CA VAL A 228 4.56 -2.03 -2.10
C VAL A 228 3.88 -0.68 -1.92
N ASP A 229 3.47 -0.07 -3.02
CA ASP A 229 2.70 1.17 -3.01
C ASP A 229 1.26 0.89 -2.57
N LEU A 230 0.82 1.55 -1.50
CA LEU A 230 -0.48 1.34 -0.88
C LEU A 230 -1.63 2.01 -1.65
N THR A 231 -1.33 2.86 -2.62
CA THR A 231 -2.35 3.48 -3.49
C THR A 231 -2.73 2.53 -4.62
N THR A 232 -1.75 1.85 -5.19
CA THR A 232 -1.89 0.98 -6.36
C THR A 232 -1.93 -0.51 -6.00
N GLY A 233 -1.48 -0.88 -4.80
CA GLY A 233 -1.32 -2.26 -4.35
C GLY A 233 -0.17 -3.01 -5.02
N LYS A 234 0.71 -2.31 -5.76
CA LYS A 234 1.77 -2.93 -6.58
C LYS A 234 3.14 -2.78 -5.96
N SER A 235 3.98 -3.78 -6.19
CA SER A 235 5.41 -3.72 -5.89
C SER A 235 6.10 -2.70 -6.79
N ILE A 236 6.83 -1.76 -6.19
CA ILE A 236 7.52 -0.67 -6.90
C ILE A 236 9.04 -0.79 -6.82
N ASP A 237 9.58 -1.45 -5.80
CA ASP A 237 11.03 -1.56 -5.62
C ASP A 237 11.40 -2.82 -4.81
N PHE A 238 12.66 -3.22 -4.92
CA PHE A 238 13.24 -4.32 -4.15
C PHE A 238 14.56 -3.87 -3.52
N PHE A 239 14.52 -3.52 -2.24
CA PHE A 239 15.68 -3.14 -1.48
C PHE A 239 16.33 -4.38 -0.86
N SER A 240 17.53 -4.71 -1.33
CA SER A 240 18.26 -5.93 -0.94
C SER A 240 19.68 -5.90 -1.47
N VAL A 241 20.59 -6.63 -0.81
CA VAL A 241 21.93 -6.95 -1.34
C VAL A 241 21.88 -7.78 -2.64
N LEU A 242 20.74 -8.41 -2.96
CA LEU A 242 20.51 -9.13 -4.21
C LEU A 242 20.11 -8.21 -5.38
N ASN A 243 19.73 -6.97 -5.10
CA ASN A 243 19.52 -5.97 -6.12
C ASN A 243 20.86 -5.33 -6.49
N PHE A 244 21.33 -5.61 -7.71
CA PHE A 244 22.64 -5.16 -8.19
C PHE A 244 22.86 -3.66 -8.02
N TYR A 245 21.83 -2.82 -8.21
CA TYR A 245 21.98 -1.37 -8.18
C TYR A 245 22.37 -0.86 -6.80
N TYR A 246 21.80 -1.44 -5.75
CA TYR A 246 22.15 -1.12 -4.36
C TYR A 246 23.44 -1.81 -3.93
N ALA A 247 23.60 -3.10 -4.28
CA ALA A 247 24.75 -3.89 -3.89
C ALA A 247 26.08 -3.37 -4.48
N SER A 248 26.05 -2.87 -5.71
CA SER A 248 27.22 -2.30 -6.39
C SER A 248 27.49 -0.83 -6.05
N GLY A 249 26.60 -0.17 -5.29
CA GLY A 249 26.67 1.26 -5.01
C GLY A 249 26.44 2.16 -6.22
N VAL A 250 25.88 1.62 -7.32
CA VAL A 250 25.48 2.41 -8.51
C VAL A 250 24.35 3.36 -8.15
N GLU A 251 23.42 2.93 -7.30
CA GLU A 251 22.38 3.77 -6.72
C GLU A 251 22.62 3.95 -5.22
N PRO A 252 22.35 5.15 -4.68
CA PRO A 252 22.36 5.37 -3.24
C PRO A 252 21.26 4.53 -2.59
N LEU A 253 21.40 4.33 -1.27
CA LEU A 253 20.37 3.69 -0.47
C LEU A 253 19.07 4.53 -0.51
N PRO A 254 17.90 3.89 -0.46
CA PRO A 254 16.62 4.59 -0.45
C PRO A 254 16.41 5.40 0.85
N SER A 255 15.61 6.45 0.75
CA SER A 255 15.08 7.21 1.88
C SER A 255 13.73 6.63 2.31
N ILE A 256 13.55 6.47 3.62
CA ILE A 256 12.36 5.87 4.23
C ILE A 256 11.95 6.71 5.44
N ASP A 257 10.73 7.20 5.42
CA ASP A 257 10.14 7.97 6.52
C ASP A 257 8.83 7.30 6.96
N TYR A 258 8.71 6.96 8.23
CA TYR A 258 7.48 6.38 8.77
C TYR A 258 6.38 7.44 8.85
N LEU A 259 5.17 7.07 8.44
CA LEU A 259 4.03 7.96 8.53
C LEU A 259 3.48 7.97 9.97
N GLU A 260 3.18 9.17 10.47
CA GLU A 260 2.56 9.43 11.79
C GLU A 260 1.04 9.55 11.70
#